data_AF-A0A539EHQ6-F1
#
_entry.id   AF-A0A539EHQ6-F1
#
_cell.length_a   1.000
_cell.length_b   1.000
_cell.length_c   1.000
_cell.angle_alpha   90.00
_cell.angle_beta   90.00
_cell.angle_gamma   90.00
#
_symmetry.space_group_name_H-M   'P 1'
#
loop_
_entity.id
_entity.type
_entity.pdbx_description
1 polymer ?
#
loop_
_entity_poly.entity_id
_entity_poly.type
_entity_poly.pdbx_seq_one_letter_code
_entity_poly.pdbx_strand_id
1 'polypeptide(L)'
;MLQQTTVAAVIPYYERFLKRFPEVGDLASAREPEVMRLWAGLGYYSRARNLLAAARAVVKDHGGRFPDTAAGLRGLPGVGRYTAGAVSSIAFGL
;
A
#
# COMPACT_ATOMS: atom_id res chain seq x y z
N MET A 1 2.17 -4.40 4.42
CA MET A 1 2.75 -5.76 4.52
C MET A 1 2.80 -6.31 5.95
N LEU A 2 3.06 -5.47 6.97
CA LEU A 2 3.19 -5.91 8.38
C LEU A 2 1.88 -6.32 9.10
N GLN A 3 0.71 -6.15 8.48
CA GLN A 3 -0.55 -6.59 9.05
C GLN A 3 -0.55 -8.13 9.17
N GLN A 4 -0.52 -8.68 10.39
CA GLN A 4 -0.47 -10.12 10.63
C GLN A 4 0.71 -10.82 9.93
N THR A 5 1.86 -10.14 9.83
CA THR A 5 3.08 -10.72 9.29
C THR A 5 4.26 -10.17 10.10
N THR A 6 5.23 -11.02 10.44
CA THR A 6 6.39 -10.60 11.24
C THR A 6 7.32 -9.69 10.43
N VAL A 7 8.08 -8.85 11.13
CA VAL A 7 9.05 -7.94 10.51
C VAL A 7 10.07 -8.71 9.68
N ALA A 8 10.69 -9.74 10.25
CA ALA A 8 11.70 -10.56 9.59
C ALA A 8 11.19 -11.19 8.27
N ALA A 9 9.92 -11.61 8.24
CA ALA A 9 9.33 -12.15 7.02
C ALA A 9 9.04 -11.07 5.98
N VAL A 10 8.70 -9.85 6.38
CA VAL A 10 8.31 -8.76 5.47
C VAL A 10 9.50 -8.07 4.80
N ILE A 11 10.64 -7.94 5.47
CA ILE A 11 11.82 -7.20 4.96
C ILE A 11 12.14 -7.51 3.49
N PRO A 12 12.41 -8.77 3.08
CA PRO A 12 12.81 -9.05 1.71
C PRO A 12 11.69 -8.82 0.70
N TYR A 13 10.42 -8.87 1.12
CA TYR A 13 9.29 -8.55 0.26
C TYR A 13 9.16 -7.05 0.03
N TYR A 14 9.29 -6.28 1.11
CA TYR A 14 9.21 -4.82 1.07
C TYR A 14 10.29 -4.23 0.15
N GLU A 15 11.53 -4.69 0.29
CA GLU A 15 12.66 -4.25 -0.55
C GLU A 15 12.43 -4.55 -2.05
N ARG A 16 12.04 -5.78 -2.39
CA ARG A 16 11.75 -6.15 -3.79
C ARG A 16 10.57 -5.38 -4.36
N PHE A 17 9.54 -5.14 -3.53
CA PHE A 17 8.33 -4.44 -3.95
C PHE A 17 8.63 -2.97 -4.24
N LEU A 18 9.37 -2.28 -3.37
CA LEU A 18 9.79 -0.90 -3.59
C LEU A 18 10.79 -0.77 -4.74
N LYS A 19 11.69 -1.74 -4.93
CA LYS A 19 12.58 -1.77 -6.10
C LYS A 19 11.79 -1.85 -7.41
N ARG A 20 10.67 -2.58 -7.43
CA ARG A 20 9.82 -2.73 -8.63
C ARG A 20 8.87 -1.56 -8.83
N PHE A 21 8.33 -1.01 -7.74
CA PHE A 21 7.39 0.11 -7.74
C PHE A 21 7.91 1.23 -6.82
N PRO A 22 8.90 2.02 -7.29
CA PRO A 22 9.47 3.11 -6.50
C PRO A 22 8.45 4.19 -6.14
N GLU A 23 7.54 4.50 -7.07
CA GLU A 23 6.49 5.48 -6.86
C GLU A 23 5.08 4.87 -6.91
N VAL A 24 4.11 5.59 -6.34
CA VAL A 24 2.70 5.14 -6.34
C VAL A 24 2.14 5.02 -7.76
N GLY A 25 2.62 5.84 -8.70
CA GLY A 25 2.25 5.78 -10.12
C GLY A 25 2.69 4.46 -10.79
N ASP A 26 3.87 3.95 -10.46
CA ASP A 26 4.36 2.66 -10.95
C ASP A 26 3.45 1.52 -10.48
N LEU A 27 3.06 1.55 -9.20
CA LEU A 27 2.15 0.55 -8.65
C LEU A 27 0.75 0.67 -9.26
N ALA A 28 0.20 1.89 -9.39
CA ALA A 28 -1.12 2.10 -9.96
C ALA A 28 -1.24 1.58 -11.40
N SER A 29 -0.17 1.72 -12.17
CA SER A 29 -0.05 1.26 -13.56
C SER A 29 0.23 -0.24 -13.69
N ALA A 30 0.54 -0.92 -12.58
CA ALA A 30 0.87 -2.34 -12.60
C ALA A 30 -0.35 -3.20 -12.94
N ARG A 31 -0.07 -4.33 -13.60
CA ARG A 31 -1.06 -5.39 -13.82
C ARG A 31 -1.22 -6.21 -12.54
N GLU A 32 -2.45 -6.60 -12.22
CA GLU A 32 -2.75 -7.36 -11.00
C GLU A 32 -1.90 -8.64 -10.85
N PRO A 33 -1.70 -9.47 -11.90
CA PRO A 33 -0.84 -10.66 -11.79
C PRO A 33 0.61 -10.36 -11.37
N GLU A 34 1.15 -9.21 -11.77
CA GLU A 34 2.50 -8.81 -11.40
C GLU A 34 2.61 -8.49 -9.89
N VAL A 35 1.61 -7.78 -9.37
CA VAL A 35 1.51 -7.47 -7.94
C VAL A 35 1.32 -8.75 -7.13
N MET A 36 0.45 -9.67 -7.58
CA MET A 36 0.24 -10.96 -6.90
C MET A 36 1.51 -11.81 -6.88
N ARG A 37 2.28 -11.83 -7.98
CA ARG A 37 3.56 -12.55 -8.04
C ARG A 37 4.57 -12.03 -7.02
N LEU A 38 4.67 -10.71 -6.85
CA LEU A 38 5.58 -10.11 -5.85
C LEU A 38 5.09 -10.32 -4.41
N TRP A 39 3.79 -10.52 -4.23
CA TRP A 39 3.17 -10.79 -2.92
C TRP A 39 3.18 -12.27 -2.52
N ALA A 40 3.51 -13.18 -3.45
CA ALA A 40 3.41 -14.61 -3.25
C ALA A 40 4.24 -15.10 -2.04
N GLY A 41 3.57 -15.74 -1.08
CA GLY A 41 4.16 -16.21 0.18
C GLY A 41 3.84 -15.34 1.40
N LEU A 42 3.35 -14.11 1.24
CA LEU A 42 2.89 -13.28 2.38
C LEU A 42 1.46 -13.62 2.86
N GLY A 43 0.71 -14.41 2.10
CA GLY A 43 -0.69 -14.72 2.37
C GLY A 43 -1.63 -13.49 2.28
N TYR A 44 -2.92 -13.71 2.53
CA TYR A 44 -3.96 -12.66 2.53
C TYR A 44 -3.91 -11.75 1.30
N TYR A 45 -4.08 -12.34 0.10
CA TYR A 45 -3.99 -11.65 -1.20
C TYR A 45 -5.00 -10.50 -1.37
N SER A 46 -6.07 -10.45 -0.57
CA SER A 46 -6.94 -9.28 -0.49
C SER A 46 -6.17 -7.99 -0.12
N ARG A 47 -5.13 -8.08 0.73
CA ARG A 47 -4.27 -6.93 1.06
C ARG A 47 -3.54 -6.40 -0.17
N ALA A 48 -3.03 -7.29 -1.03
CA ALA A 48 -2.33 -6.90 -2.25
C ALA A 48 -3.28 -6.23 -3.25
N ARG A 49 -4.48 -6.80 -3.43
CA ARG A 49 -5.51 -6.24 -4.31
C ARG A 49 -5.98 -4.87 -3.83
N ASN A 50 -6.22 -4.72 -2.52
CA ASN A 50 -6.59 -3.44 -1.94
C ASN A 50 -5.47 -2.41 -2.04
N LEU A 51 -4.20 -2.81 -1.85
CA LEU A 51 -3.07 -1.91 -2.01
C LEU A 51 -2.96 -1.38 -3.46
N LEU A 52 -3.16 -2.25 -4.46
CA LEU A 52 -3.21 -1.85 -5.86
C LEU A 52 -4.41 -0.92 -6.14
N ALA A 53 -5.59 -1.23 -5.61
CA ALA A 53 -6.76 -0.37 -5.73
C ALA A 53 -6.55 1.00 -5.06
N ALA A 54 -5.89 1.04 -3.90
CA ALA A 54 -5.55 2.28 -3.21
C ALA A 54 -4.55 3.12 -4.01
N ALA A 55 -3.51 2.52 -4.58
CA ALA A 55 -2.58 3.23 -5.45
C ALA A 55 -3.29 3.86 -6.65
N ARG A 56 -4.23 3.13 -7.27
CA ARG A 56 -5.06 3.64 -8.37
C ARG A 56 -5.97 4.78 -7.94
N ALA A 57 -6.60 4.68 -6.75
CA ALA A 57 -7.41 5.76 -6.20
C ALA A 57 -6.56 7.02 -5.92
N VAL A 58 -5.36 6.87 -5.38
CA VAL A 58 -4.43 7.99 -5.16
C VAL A 58 -4.06 8.68 -6.47
N VAL A 59 -3.75 7.93 -7.53
CA VAL A 59 -3.43 8.53 -8.83
C VAL A 59 -4.65 9.20 -9.44
N LYS A 60 -5.79 8.50 -9.48
CA LYS A 60 -7.01 8.95 -10.16
C LYS A 60 -7.68 10.13 -9.45
N ASP A 61 -7.89 10.01 -8.15
CA ASP A 61 -8.75 10.91 -7.39
C ASP A 61 -7.94 11.99 -6.64
N HIS A 62 -6.62 11.80 -6.49
CA HIS A 62 -5.73 12.71 -5.74
C HIS A 62 -4.47 13.15 -6.52
N GLY A 63 -4.42 12.90 -7.84
CA GLY A 63 -3.31 13.37 -8.70
C GLY A 63 -1.94 12.80 -8.31
N GLY A 64 -1.92 11.59 -7.74
CA GLY A 64 -0.69 10.91 -7.31
C GLY A 64 -0.17 11.35 -5.94
N ARG A 65 -0.87 12.24 -5.24
CA ARG A 65 -0.53 12.66 -3.87
C ARG A 65 -1.43 11.96 -2.87
N PHE A 66 -0.86 11.33 -1.85
CA PHE A 66 -1.65 10.73 -0.78
C PHE A 66 -2.40 11.83 0.00
N PRO A 67 -3.65 11.57 0.44
CA PRO A 67 -4.30 12.42 1.43
C PRO A 67 -3.42 12.54 2.67
N ASP A 68 -3.24 13.77 3.14
CA ASP A 68 -2.41 14.11 4.29
C ASP A 68 -3.22 14.15 5.59
N THR A 69 -4.40 13.53 5.65
CA THR A 69 -5.20 13.42 6.86
C THR A 69 -5.58 11.97 7.14
N ALA A 70 -5.72 11.60 8.41
CA ALA A 70 -6.17 10.25 8.78
C ALA A 70 -7.55 9.91 8.21
N ALA A 71 -8.46 10.89 8.14
CA ALA A 71 -9.78 10.73 7.52
C ALA A 71 -9.68 10.47 6.01
N GLY A 72 -8.86 11.25 5.30
CA GLY A 72 -8.62 11.06 3.87
C GLY A 72 -7.98 9.70 3.57
N LEU A 73 -6.95 9.31 4.32
CA LEU A 73 -6.30 8.01 4.18
C LEU A 73 -7.29 6.86 4.39
N ARG A 74 -8.20 6.98 5.37
CA ARG A 74 -9.24 5.97 5.65
C ARG A 74 -10.26 5.82 4.52
N GLY A 75 -10.38 6.80 3.62
CA GLY A 75 -11.18 6.70 2.41
C GLY A 75 -10.58 5.77 1.35
N LEU A 76 -9.29 5.42 1.46
CA LEU A 76 -8.63 4.57 0.47
C LEU A 76 -8.98 3.08 0.66
N PRO A 77 -9.10 2.31 -0.45
CA PRO A 77 -9.33 0.87 -0.40
C PRO A 77 -8.39 0.10 0.54
N GLY A 78 -8.98 -0.66 1.48
CA GLY A 78 -8.23 -1.49 2.43
C GLY A 78 -7.49 -0.73 3.53
N VAL A 79 -7.66 0.58 3.66
CA VAL A 79 -7.08 1.38 4.73
C VAL A 79 -8.07 1.52 5.88
N GLY A 80 -7.89 0.69 6.92
CA GLY A 80 -8.67 0.77 8.15
C GLY A 80 -8.14 1.81 9.15
N ARG A 81 -8.83 1.97 10.28
CA ARG A 81 -8.49 2.93 11.36
C ARG A 81 -7.02 2.87 11.77
N TYR A 82 -6.50 1.66 12.01
CA TYR A 82 -5.11 1.46 12.43
C TYR A 82 -4.12 1.94 11.37
N THR A 83 -4.29 1.50 10.11
CA THR A 83 -3.38 1.86 9.02
C THR A 83 -3.41 3.36 8.75
N ALA A 84 -4.60 3.98 8.76
CA ALA A 84 -4.74 5.41 8.58
C ALA A 84 -3.97 6.18 9.67
N GLY A 85 -4.14 5.83 10.95
CA GLY A 85 -3.43 6.49 12.05
C GLY A 85 -1.92 6.25 12.06
N ALA A 86 -1.47 5.03 11.70
CA ALA A 86 -0.05 4.72 11.62
C ALA A 86 0.63 5.51 10.49
N VAL A 87 0.00 5.55 9.31
CA VAL A 87 0.55 6.30 8.17
C VAL A 87 0.50 7.81 8.42
N SER A 88 -0.61 8.34 8.96
CA SER A 88 -0.72 9.79 9.22
C SER A 88 0.31 10.28 10.22
N SER A 89 0.54 9.54 11.30
CA SER A 89 1.52 9.94 12.33
C SER A 89 2.96 9.81 11.85
N ILE A 90 3.31 8.73 11.14
CA ILE A 90 4.68 8.47 10.70
C ILE A 90 5.06 9.33 9.48
N ALA A 91 4.18 9.44 8.49
CA ALA A 91 4.50 10.11 7.22
C ALA A 91 4.17 11.61 7.22
N PHE A 92 3.19 12.05 8.03
CA PHE A 92 2.70 13.43 8.02
C PHE A 92 2.75 14.13 9.39
N GLY A 93 3.18 13.45 10.46
CA GLY A 93 3.32 14.04 11.79
C GLY A 93 1.99 14.37 12.49
N LEU A 94 0.90 13.66 12.15
CA LEU A 94 -0.46 13.88 12.64
C LEU A 94 -0.94 12.89 13.70
#